data_AF-A0A962H7Z6-F1
#
_entry.id   AF-A0A962H7Z6-F1
#
_cell.length_a   1.000
_cell.length_b   1.000
_cell.length_c   1.000
_cell.angle_alpha   90.00
_cell.angle_beta   90.00
_cell.angle_gamma   90.00
#
_symmetry.space_group_name_H-M   'P 1'
#
loop_
_entity.id
_entity.type
_entity.pdbx_description
1 polymer ?
#
loop_
_entity_poly.entity_id
_entity_poly.type
_entity_poly.pdbx_seq_one_letter_code
_entity_poly.pdbx_strand_id
1 'polypeptide(L)'
;MVNQTDSAPLFDGRCGDDEWKTSTKIELPAQISLRLMHDAQSLFVCAKGKDDDYTVIDLYIEDRATGYLHNLHASAQLGERVYRNGEWSESEFWNHQHWSAFWVPYAGADETEDGPRTKFLKGSHRELQVLRRKFPGQSWKLMIGVSAVNHDGSYGAEFVYPENASDSDSSSWTELSFAGDHRR
;
A
#
# COMPACT_ATOMS: atom_id res chain seq x y z
N MET A 1 -16.42 -4.75 -2.12
CA MET A 1 -16.22 -5.97 -1.31
C MET A 1 -14.87 -6.53 -1.68
N VAL A 2 -14.03 -6.88 -0.71
CA VAL A 2 -12.74 -7.54 -0.98
C VAL A 2 -12.86 -9.00 -0.62
N ASN A 3 -12.22 -9.85 -1.43
CA ASN A 3 -12.38 -11.29 -1.30
C ASN A 3 -11.67 -11.82 -0.04
N GLN A 4 -12.34 -12.75 0.63
CA GLN A 4 -11.75 -13.52 1.73
C GLN A 4 -10.81 -14.60 1.17
N THR A 5 -9.71 -14.84 1.88
CA THR A 5 -8.80 -15.97 1.66
C THR A 5 -8.70 -16.82 2.93
N ASP A 6 -8.54 -18.13 2.76
CA ASP A 6 -8.26 -19.08 3.84
C ASP A 6 -6.75 -19.33 4.01
N SER A 7 -5.93 -18.76 3.13
CA SER A 7 -4.47 -18.81 3.18
C SER A 7 -3.91 -17.40 3.15
N ALA A 8 -3.10 -17.06 4.16
CA ALA A 8 -2.28 -15.86 4.11
C ALA A 8 -1.24 -16.01 2.97
N PRO A 9 -0.90 -14.91 2.27
CA PRO A 9 0.21 -14.91 1.33
C PRO A 9 1.52 -15.05 2.10
N LEU A 10 2.57 -15.52 1.43
CA LEU A 10 3.90 -15.42 2.00
C LEU A 10 4.31 -13.95 1.95
N PHE A 11 4.62 -13.38 3.11
CA PHE A 11 5.00 -11.98 3.22
C PHE A 11 6.46 -11.76 2.80
N ASP A 12 6.74 -11.93 1.49
CA ASP A 12 8.07 -11.87 0.89
C ASP A 12 8.24 -10.71 -0.12
N GLY A 13 7.25 -9.82 -0.20
CA GLY A 13 7.28 -8.66 -1.09
C GLY A 13 6.89 -8.98 -2.54
N ARG A 14 6.25 -10.14 -2.79
CA ARG A 14 5.82 -10.54 -4.13
C ARG A 14 4.31 -10.76 -4.21
N CYS A 15 3.77 -10.45 -5.39
CA CYS A 15 2.36 -10.70 -5.72
C CYS A 15 2.25 -11.98 -6.56
N GLY A 16 2.67 -13.12 -6.00
CA GLY A 16 2.67 -14.42 -6.70
C GLY A 16 1.26 -14.84 -7.13
N ASP A 17 1.10 -15.35 -8.36
CA ASP A 17 -0.24 -15.59 -8.92
C ASP A 17 -1.06 -16.64 -8.15
N ASP A 18 -0.42 -17.70 -7.63
CA ASP A 18 -1.11 -18.76 -6.88
C ASP A 18 -1.58 -18.30 -5.50
N GLU A 19 -0.76 -17.51 -4.79
CA GLU A 19 -1.07 -16.99 -3.45
C GLU A 19 -2.14 -15.90 -3.51
N TRP A 20 -2.13 -15.10 -4.58
CA TRP A 20 -3.04 -13.97 -4.77
C TRP A 20 -4.23 -14.31 -5.70
N LYS A 21 -4.47 -15.58 -6.00
CA LYS A 21 -5.51 -16.01 -6.97
C LYS A 21 -6.93 -15.61 -6.58
N THR A 22 -7.21 -15.50 -5.28
CA THR A 22 -8.53 -15.12 -4.75
C THR A 22 -8.67 -13.62 -4.61
N SER A 23 -7.61 -12.83 -4.84
CA SER A 23 -7.64 -11.40 -4.61
C SER A 23 -8.59 -10.66 -5.54
N THR A 24 -9.18 -9.58 -5.00
CA THR A 24 -9.81 -8.54 -5.81
C THR A 24 -8.69 -7.78 -6.52
N LYS A 25 -8.72 -7.81 -7.86
CA LYS A 25 -7.75 -7.10 -8.71
C LYS A 25 -8.31 -5.77 -9.18
N ILE A 26 -7.49 -4.73 -9.13
CA ILE A 26 -7.80 -3.39 -9.63
C ILE A 26 -6.66 -2.99 -10.57
N GLU A 27 -6.99 -2.60 -11.79
CA GLU A 27 -6.00 -2.08 -12.74
C GLU A 27 -5.88 -0.57 -12.58
N LEU A 28 -4.64 -0.09 -12.61
CA LEU A 28 -4.29 1.32 -12.66
C LEU A 28 -3.54 1.60 -13.98
N PRO A 29 -3.35 2.89 -14.35
CA PRO A 29 -2.53 3.22 -15.51
C PRO A 29 -1.08 2.72 -15.37
N ALA A 30 -0.30 2.86 -16.44
CA ALA A 30 1.09 2.43 -16.49
C ALA A 30 1.33 0.92 -16.21
N GLN A 31 0.35 0.05 -16.48
CA GLN A 31 0.43 -1.40 -16.25
C GLN A 31 0.57 -1.78 -14.77
N ILE A 32 0.12 -0.90 -13.87
CA ILE A 32 0.06 -1.19 -12.45
C ILE A 32 -1.20 -1.99 -12.15
N SER A 33 -1.08 -2.98 -11.29
CA SER A 33 -2.23 -3.67 -10.71
C SER A 33 -2.14 -3.69 -9.19
N LEU A 34 -3.27 -3.44 -8.54
CA LEU A 34 -3.45 -3.68 -7.12
C LEU A 34 -4.17 -5.01 -6.92
N ARG A 35 -3.76 -5.75 -5.90
CA ARG A 35 -4.41 -6.97 -5.43
C ARG A 35 -4.75 -6.80 -3.96
N LEU A 36 -6.00 -7.05 -3.62
CA LEU A 36 -6.49 -6.95 -2.25
C LEU A 36 -7.17 -8.26 -1.88
N MET A 37 -6.86 -8.79 -0.71
CA MET A 37 -7.58 -9.89 -0.09
C MET A 37 -7.52 -9.76 1.42
N HIS A 38 -8.39 -10.45 2.13
CA HIS A 38 -8.40 -10.40 3.59
C HIS A 38 -8.62 -11.78 4.18
N ASP A 39 -8.22 -11.96 5.43
CA ASP A 39 -8.63 -13.10 6.25
C ASP A 39 -9.38 -12.59 7.50
N ALA A 40 -9.51 -13.44 8.53
CA ALA A 40 -10.15 -13.07 9.78
C ALA A 40 -9.39 -11.99 10.57
N GLN A 41 -8.08 -11.84 10.34
CA GLN A 41 -7.16 -11.04 11.14
C GLN A 41 -6.50 -9.89 10.38
N SER A 42 -6.43 -9.93 9.05
CA SER A 42 -5.61 -9.02 8.25
C SER A 42 -6.27 -8.61 6.94
N LEU A 43 -5.95 -7.40 6.49
CA LEU A 43 -6.01 -7.01 5.08
C LEU A 43 -4.61 -7.17 4.48
N PHE A 44 -4.54 -7.77 3.30
CA PHE A 44 -3.33 -7.88 2.48
C PHE A 44 -3.52 -7.03 1.22
N VAL A 45 -2.52 -6.21 0.91
CA VAL A 45 -2.47 -5.36 -0.28
C VAL A 45 -1.16 -5.62 -1.00
N CYS A 46 -1.22 -5.84 -2.32
CA CYS A 46 -0.03 -5.94 -3.15
C CYS A 46 -0.18 -5.09 -4.40
N ALA A 47 0.77 -4.20 -4.64
CA ALA A 47 0.92 -3.46 -5.89
C ALA A 47 1.95 -4.15 -6.77
N LYS A 48 1.63 -4.30 -8.06
CA LYS A 48 2.54 -4.80 -9.08
C LYS A 48 2.65 -3.79 -10.22
N GLY A 49 3.82 -3.17 -10.41
CA GLY A 49 4.21 -2.35 -11.55
C GLY A 49 5.05 -3.12 -12.58
N LYS A 50 5.83 -2.39 -13.38
CA LYS A 50 6.76 -2.96 -14.37
C LYS A 50 8.07 -3.38 -13.72
N ASP A 51 8.80 -4.32 -14.32
CA ASP A 51 10.01 -4.91 -13.74
C ASP A 51 11.13 -3.91 -13.42
N ASP A 52 11.13 -2.75 -14.08
CA ASP A 52 12.11 -1.69 -13.89
C ASP A 52 11.68 -0.59 -12.90
N ASP A 53 10.48 -0.68 -12.33
CA ASP A 53 9.99 0.25 -11.32
C ASP A 53 10.65 0.01 -9.95
N TYR A 54 10.70 1.08 -9.15
CA TYR A 54 10.99 0.96 -7.72
C TYR A 54 9.73 0.72 -6.90
N THR A 55 8.57 1.18 -7.37
CA THR A 55 7.24 1.07 -6.75
C THR A 55 7.25 1.45 -5.26
N VAL A 56 6.63 2.57 -4.92
CA VAL A 56 6.29 2.91 -3.54
C VAL A 56 4.80 2.70 -3.36
N ILE A 57 4.37 2.20 -2.19
CA ILE A 57 2.95 2.06 -1.87
C ILE A 57 2.60 2.86 -0.62
N ASP A 58 1.52 3.62 -0.74
CA ASP A 58 0.92 4.38 0.34
C ASP A 58 -0.51 3.88 0.55
N LEU A 59 -0.82 3.42 1.76
CA LEU A 59 -2.17 3.01 2.13
C LEU A 59 -2.76 4.02 3.12
N TYR A 60 -3.76 4.76 2.65
CA TYR A 60 -4.50 5.74 3.43
C TYR A 60 -5.76 5.08 3.99
N ILE A 61 -6.01 5.21 5.29
CA ILE A 61 -7.15 4.57 5.98
C ILE A 61 -7.76 5.52 7.01
N GLU A 62 -9.10 5.57 7.03
CA GLU A 62 -9.86 6.31 8.04
C GLU A 62 -9.99 5.44 9.30
N ASP A 63 -9.45 5.90 10.43
CA ASP A 63 -9.77 5.32 11.71
C ASP A 63 -11.13 5.82 12.18
N ARG A 64 -12.17 4.98 12.03
CA ARG A 64 -13.53 5.33 12.44
C ARG A 64 -13.70 5.54 13.93
N ALA A 65 -12.80 5.02 14.77
CA ALA A 65 -12.88 5.20 16.21
C ALA A 65 -12.52 6.63 16.63
N THR A 66 -11.58 7.25 15.92
CA THR A 66 -11.06 8.60 16.24
C THR A 66 -11.49 9.67 15.22
N GLY A 67 -11.86 9.26 14.01
CA GLY A 67 -12.08 10.14 12.87
C GLY A 67 -10.78 10.63 12.21
N TYR A 68 -9.62 10.11 12.62
CA TYR A 68 -8.33 10.49 12.03
C TYR A 68 -8.02 9.70 10.77
N LEU A 69 -7.19 10.28 9.91
CA LEU A 69 -6.70 9.58 8.72
C LEU A 69 -5.27 9.14 8.96
N HIS A 70 -4.95 7.92 8.57
CA HIS A 70 -3.61 7.36 8.65
C HIS A 70 -3.06 7.18 7.25
N ASN A 71 -1.77 7.43 7.07
CA ASN A 71 -1.03 7.05 5.88
C ASN A 71 0.06 6.06 6.30
N LEU A 72 -0.05 4.83 5.80
CA LEU A 72 0.94 3.76 5.97
C LEU A 72 1.81 3.75 4.72
N HIS A 73 3.04 4.21 4.87
CA HIS A 73 3.97 4.44 3.78
C HIS A 73 5.02 3.32 3.72
N ALA A 74 5.18 2.73 2.54
CA ALA A 74 6.21 1.72 2.29
C ALA A 74 7.08 2.09 1.08
N SER A 75 8.26 2.62 1.40
CA SER A 75 9.34 2.88 0.44
C SER A 75 10.63 2.25 0.95
N ALA A 76 11.78 2.91 0.78
CA ALA A 76 13.04 2.52 1.42
C ALA A 76 12.95 2.52 2.95
N GLN A 77 11.99 3.25 3.50
CA GLN A 77 11.65 3.27 4.92
C GLN A 77 10.16 3.02 5.09
N LEU A 78 9.79 2.31 6.16
CA LEU A 78 8.40 2.20 6.56
C LEU A 78 8.06 3.38 7.46
N GLY A 79 7.02 4.13 7.09
CA GLY A 79 6.59 5.32 7.81
C GLY A 79 5.09 5.28 8.10
N GLU A 80 4.70 5.91 9.20
CA GLU A 80 3.29 6.21 9.47
C GLU A 80 3.15 7.69 9.84
N ARG A 81 2.15 8.35 9.28
CA ARG A 81 1.74 9.71 9.67
C ARG A 81 0.22 9.77 9.82
N VAL A 82 -0.23 10.74 10.62
CA VAL A 82 -1.64 10.90 10.98
C VAL A 82 -2.13 12.29 10.59
N TYR A 83 -3.25 12.35 9.88
CA TYR A 83 -3.95 13.58 9.56
C TYR A 83 -4.95 13.90 10.66
N ARG A 84 -4.77 15.07 11.27
CA ARG A 84 -5.69 15.62 12.28
C ARG A 84 -5.64 17.13 12.23
N ASN A 85 -6.75 17.80 12.55
CA ASN A 85 -6.83 19.26 12.59
C ASN A 85 -6.43 19.97 11.27
N GLY A 86 -6.60 19.31 10.13
CA GLY A 86 -6.30 19.90 8.82
C GLY A 86 -4.84 19.76 8.36
N GLU A 87 -4.01 19.01 9.07
CA GLU A 87 -2.60 18.81 8.73
C GLU A 87 -2.14 17.37 8.96
N TRP A 88 -1.16 16.94 8.15
CA TRP A 88 -0.43 15.70 8.35
C TRP A 88 0.66 15.90 9.40
N SER A 89 0.78 14.97 10.34
CA SER A 89 1.94 14.92 11.21
C SER A 89 3.23 14.62 10.44
N GLU A 90 4.37 14.85 11.08
CA GLU A 90 5.64 14.25 10.67
C GLU A 90 5.51 12.72 10.60
N SER A 91 6.33 12.11 9.74
CA SER A 91 6.36 10.66 9.59
C SER A 91 7.18 10.02 10.72
N GLU A 92 6.57 9.05 11.40
CA GLU A 92 7.27 8.18 12.33
C GLU A 92 7.81 6.96 11.58
N PHE A 93 9.12 6.95 11.35
CA PHE A 93 9.77 5.84 10.64
C PHE A 93 10.06 4.66 11.58
N TRP A 94 9.89 3.45 11.06
CA TRP A 94 10.16 2.17 11.74
C TRP A 94 9.35 1.92 13.02
N ASN A 95 8.30 2.72 13.27
CA ASN A 95 7.38 2.56 14.40
C ASN A 95 6.02 1.94 13.99
N HIS A 96 6.03 1.12 12.94
CA HIS A 96 4.86 0.38 12.46
C HIS A 96 4.25 -0.54 13.54
N GLN A 97 3.11 -0.12 14.10
CA GLN A 97 2.33 -0.91 15.06
C GLN A 97 1.13 -1.52 14.36
N HIS A 98 1.05 -2.85 14.39
CA HIS A 98 -0.07 -3.65 13.86
C HIS A 98 -0.26 -3.57 12.34
N TRP A 99 0.81 -3.23 11.62
CA TRP A 99 0.94 -3.36 10.18
C TRP A 99 2.40 -3.58 9.81
N SER A 100 2.66 -4.07 8.61
CA SER A 100 4.01 -4.15 8.05
C SER A 100 3.95 -4.07 6.53
N ALA A 101 5.09 -3.82 5.90
CA ALA A 101 5.25 -3.84 4.45
C ALA A 101 6.65 -4.32 4.08
N PHE A 102 6.82 -4.83 2.86
CA PHE A 102 8.15 -5.10 2.31
C PHE A 102 8.75 -3.79 1.80
N TRP A 103 9.85 -3.34 2.40
CA TRP A 103 10.51 -2.08 2.04
C TRP A 103 11.36 -2.23 0.77
N VAL A 104 11.67 -1.11 0.13
CA VAL A 104 12.57 -1.05 -1.03
C VAL A 104 14.02 -1.27 -0.54
N PRO A 105 14.70 -2.39 -0.88
CA PRO A 105 16.00 -2.68 -0.30
C PRO A 105 17.10 -1.75 -0.82
N TYR A 106 17.94 -1.24 0.07
CA TYR A 106 19.16 -0.52 -0.29
C TYR A 106 20.16 -1.45 -0.97
N ALA A 107 20.77 -0.98 -2.06
CA ALA A 107 21.67 -1.75 -2.92
C ALA A 107 23.04 -1.08 -3.13
N GLY A 108 23.39 -0.11 -2.28
CA GLY A 108 24.66 0.63 -2.37
C GLY A 108 24.47 2.05 -2.88
N ALA A 109 25.53 2.59 -3.49
CA ALA A 109 25.50 3.89 -4.15
C ALA A 109 26.12 3.76 -5.54
N ASP A 110 25.59 4.51 -6.50
CA ASP A 110 26.18 4.69 -7.81
C ASP A 110 26.89 6.07 -7.84
N GLU A 111 28.09 6.11 -8.40
CA GLU A 111 28.77 7.37 -8.69
C GLU A 111 28.12 8.05 -9.90
N THR A 112 27.73 9.31 -9.75
CA THR A 112 27.14 10.12 -10.82
C THR A 112 27.90 11.42 -11.00
N GLU A 113 27.65 12.16 -12.10
CA GLU A 113 28.27 13.48 -12.32
C GLU A 113 27.96 14.48 -11.18
N ASP A 114 26.83 14.30 -10.49
CA ASP A 114 26.39 15.10 -9.35
C ASP A 114 26.85 14.53 -7.99
N GLY A 115 27.74 13.53 -8.00
CA GLY A 115 28.23 12.80 -6.83
C GLY A 115 27.50 11.48 -6.55
N PRO A 116 27.78 10.83 -5.41
CA PRO A 116 27.20 9.53 -5.06
C PRO A 116 25.68 9.62 -4.88
N ARG A 117 24.93 8.78 -5.59
CA ARG A 117 23.48 8.63 -5.42
C ARG A 117 23.14 7.27 -4.86
N THR A 118 22.20 7.24 -3.93
CA THR A 118 21.69 5.99 -3.37
C THR A 118 21.10 5.11 -4.45
N LYS A 119 21.51 3.85 -4.45
CA LYS A 119 20.98 2.79 -5.30
C LYS A 119 20.04 1.91 -4.49
N PHE A 120 18.87 1.64 -5.02
CA PHE A 120 17.92 0.70 -4.47
C PHE A 120 17.80 -0.52 -5.38
N LEU A 121 17.35 -1.66 -4.84
CA LEU A 121 16.96 -2.79 -5.68
C LEU A 121 15.65 -2.43 -6.38
N LYS A 122 15.68 -2.50 -7.71
CA LYS A 122 14.46 -2.45 -8.52
C LYS A 122 13.57 -3.64 -8.17
N GLY A 123 12.27 -3.44 -8.25
CA GLY A 123 11.32 -4.49 -7.99
C GLY A 123 9.92 -4.03 -8.32
N SER A 124 9.24 -4.81 -9.16
CA SER A 124 7.89 -4.54 -9.62
C SER A 124 6.82 -4.70 -8.55
N HIS A 125 7.15 -5.20 -7.35
CA HIS A 125 6.15 -5.63 -6.37
C HIS A 125 6.30 -4.90 -5.03
N ARG A 126 5.18 -4.50 -4.42
CA ARG A 126 5.14 -4.00 -3.03
C ARG A 126 3.97 -4.60 -2.29
N GLU A 127 4.27 -5.23 -1.17
CA GLU A 127 3.30 -5.95 -0.34
C GLU A 127 3.17 -5.26 1.02
N LEU A 128 1.94 -5.15 1.51
CA LEU A 128 1.59 -4.55 2.78
C LEU A 128 0.51 -5.40 3.48
N GLN A 129 0.69 -5.62 4.79
CA GLN A 129 -0.27 -6.27 5.66
C GLN A 129 -0.72 -5.31 6.76
N VAL A 130 -2.03 -5.17 6.95
CA VAL A 130 -2.62 -4.43 8.09
C VAL A 130 -3.42 -5.40 8.95
N LEU A 131 -3.10 -5.50 10.23
CA LEU A 131 -3.93 -6.26 11.16
C LEU A 131 -5.24 -5.53 11.40
N ARG A 132 -6.36 -6.26 11.34
CA ARG A 132 -7.72 -5.73 11.53
C ARG A 132 -7.93 -5.07 12.90
N ARG A 133 -7.12 -5.45 13.90
CA ARG A 133 -7.14 -4.81 15.22
C ARG A 133 -6.62 -3.36 15.22
N LYS A 134 -5.85 -2.93 14.21
CA LYS A 134 -5.35 -1.55 14.10
C LYS A 134 -6.50 -0.58 13.84
N PHE A 135 -7.41 -0.96 12.93
CA PHE A 135 -8.59 -0.19 12.55
C PHE A 135 -9.83 -1.08 12.73
N PRO A 136 -10.49 -1.07 13.90
CA PRO A 136 -11.62 -1.96 14.14
C PRO A 136 -12.80 -1.63 13.22
N GLY A 137 -13.41 -2.67 12.63
CA GLY A 137 -14.57 -2.51 11.76
C GLY A 137 -14.82 -3.70 10.84
N GLN A 138 -16.02 -3.74 10.26
CA GLN A 138 -16.38 -4.66 9.17
C GLN A 138 -16.23 -4.01 7.79
N SER A 139 -15.94 -2.71 7.75
CA SER A 139 -15.55 -2.00 6.56
C SER A 139 -14.55 -0.89 6.89
N TRP A 140 -13.68 -0.57 5.93
CA TRP A 140 -12.72 0.53 5.99
C TRP A 140 -12.92 1.47 4.82
N LYS A 141 -12.80 2.78 5.05
CA LYS A 141 -12.56 3.72 3.94
C LYS A 141 -11.07 3.80 3.68
N LEU A 142 -10.68 3.65 2.42
CA LEU A 142 -9.27 3.67 2.04
C LEU A 142 -9.00 4.31 0.69
N MET A 143 -7.78 4.80 0.56
CA MET A 143 -7.15 5.19 -0.71
C MET A 143 -5.78 4.51 -0.79
N ILE A 144 -5.38 4.08 -1.98
CA ILE A 144 -4.08 3.46 -2.24
C ILE A 144 -3.35 4.31 -3.28
N GLY A 145 -2.16 4.80 -2.94
CA GLY A 145 -1.24 5.45 -3.86
C GLY A 145 -0.13 4.49 -4.27
N VAL A 146 0.21 4.47 -5.56
CA VAL A 146 1.39 3.81 -6.09
C VAL A 146 2.24 4.85 -6.81
N SER A 147 3.44 5.09 -6.31
CA SER A 147 4.35 6.12 -6.83
C SER A 147 5.72 5.55 -7.18
N ALA A 148 6.65 6.41 -7.60
CA ALA A 148 7.98 6.02 -8.11
C ALA A 148 7.91 5.08 -9.33
N VAL A 149 6.93 5.34 -10.21
CA VAL A 149 6.69 4.56 -11.44
C VAL A 149 7.26 5.28 -12.65
N ASN A 150 7.82 4.53 -13.58
CA ASN A 150 8.19 5.02 -14.91
C ASN A 150 6.98 5.03 -15.85
N HIS A 151 6.59 6.21 -16.31
CA HIS A 151 5.47 6.40 -17.23
C HIS A 151 5.77 7.48 -18.27
N ASP A 152 5.45 7.20 -19.53
CA ASP A 152 5.63 8.12 -20.67
C ASP A 152 7.03 8.76 -20.76
N GLY A 153 8.06 7.96 -20.49
CA GLY A 153 9.46 8.38 -20.56
C GLY A 153 9.95 9.19 -19.36
N SER A 154 9.13 9.36 -18.31
CA SER A 154 9.47 10.10 -17.09
C SER A 154 9.35 9.22 -15.85
N TYR A 155 10.29 9.39 -14.91
CA TYR A 155 10.28 8.72 -13.61
C TYR A 155 9.51 9.56 -12.58
N GLY A 156 8.82 8.88 -11.66
CA GLY A 156 8.18 9.52 -10.50
C GLY A 156 6.68 9.73 -10.67
N ALA A 157 6.04 9.08 -11.65
CA ALA A 157 4.59 9.11 -11.77
C ALA A 157 3.94 8.48 -10.52
N GLU A 158 2.77 9.00 -10.17
CA GLU A 158 1.91 8.50 -9.11
C GLU A 158 0.52 8.21 -9.66
N PHE A 159 -0.06 7.10 -9.21
CA PHE A 159 -1.42 6.68 -9.53
C PHE A 159 -2.14 6.31 -8.25
N VAL A 160 -3.38 6.77 -8.13
CA VAL A 160 -4.20 6.57 -6.93
C VAL A 160 -5.46 5.78 -7.24
N TYR A 161 -5.90 5.00 -6.25
CA TYR A 161 -7.21 4.36 -6.22
C TYR A 161 -7.96 4.78 -4.96
N PRO A 162 -9.22 5.26 -5.06
CA PRO A 162 -9.94 5.59 -6.29
C PRO A 162 -9.28 6.70 -7.10
N GLU A 163 -9.60 6.76 -8.39
CA GLU A 163 -9.12 7.85 -9.25
C GLU A 163 -9.60 9.21 -8.70
N ASN A 164 -8.70 10.20 -8.68
CA ASN A 164 -8.93 11.54 -8.13
C ASN A 164 -9.23 11.61 -6.62
N ALA A 165 -8.98 10.55 -5.87
CA ALA A 165 -9.06 10.61 -4.42
C ALA A 165 -8.02 11.59 -3.85
N SER A 166 -8.40 12.32 -2.80
CA SER A 166 -7.55 13.27 -2.08
C SER A 166 -7.07 12.65 -0.78
N ASP A 167 -5.78 12.78 -0.47
CA ASP A 167 -5.17 12.21 0.75
C ASP A 167 -5.73 12.80 2.06
N SER A 168 -6.34 13.98 2.00
CA SER A 168 -6.83 14.74 3.14
C SER A 168 -8.36 14.76 3.25
N ASP A 169 -9.05 14.03 2.36
CA ASP A 169 -10.52 13.95 2.33
C ASP A 169 -11.01 12.51 2.17
N SER A 170 -11.38 11.88 3.30
CA SER A 170 -11.90 10.51 3.33
C SER A 170 -13.26 10.34 2.64
N SER A 171 -13.95 11.42 2.26
CA SER A 171 -15.19 11.32 1.47
C SER A 171 -14.93 10.91 0.01
N SER A 172 -13.70 11.14 -0.48
CA SER A 172 -13.24 10.75 -1.81
C SER A 172 -12.72 9.31 -1.88
N TRP A 173 -12.65 8.62 -0.74
CA TRP A 173 -12.07 7.28 -0.61
C TRP A 173 -13.10 6.18 -0.87
N THR A 174 -12.63 4.99 -1.25
CA THR A 174 -13.54 3.85 -1.41
C THR A 174 -13.82 3.19 -0.07
N GLU A 175 -15.02 2.64 0.09
CA GLU A 175 -15.35 1.75 1.20
C GLU A 175 -15.09 0.28 0.82
N LEU A 176 -14.17 -0.36 1.54
CA LEU A 176 -13.88 -1.78 1.47
C LEU A 176 -14.64 -2.50 2.59
N SER A 177 -15.56 -3.40 2.24
CA SER A 177 -16.23 -4.29 3.19
C SER A 177 -15.56 -5.66 3.26
N PHE A 178 -15.35 -6.17 4.48
CA PHE A 178 -14.76 -7.49 4.80
C PHE A 178 -15.82 -8.61 4.87
N ALA A 179 -16.91 -8.48 4.11
CA ALA A 179 -17.99 -9.44 4.15
C ALA A 179 -17.59 -10.73 3.39
N GLY A 180 -17.36 -11.80 4.16
CA GLY A 180 -17.05 -13.16 3.71
C GLY A 180 -17.62 -14.16 4.73
N ASP A 181 -18.12 -15.29 4.23
CA ASP A 181 -19.12 -16.19 4.84
C ASP A 181 -18.79 -16.56 6.30
N HIS A 182 -19.67 -16.15 7.23
CA HIS A 182 -19.69 -16.66 8.60
C HIS A 182 -20.13 -18.14 8.60
N ARG A 183 -19.28 -19.03 8.10
CA ARG A 183 -19.44 -20.46 8.41
C ARG A 183 -18.70 -20.75 9.70
N ARG A 184 -19.54 -20.89 10.73
CA ARG A 184 -19.25 -21.49 12.04
C ARG A 184 -18.64 -22.87 11.88
#